data_AF-A0A8B8PRX2-F1
#
_entry.id   AF-A0A8B8PRX2-F1
#
_cell.length_a   1.000
_cell.length_b   1.000
_cell.length_c   1.000
_cell.angle_alpha   90.00
_cell.angle_beta   90.00
_cell.angle_gamma   90.00
#
_symmetry.space_group_name_H-M   'P 1'
#
loop_
_entity.id
_entity.type
_entity.pdbx_description
1 polymer ?
#
loop_
_entity_poly.entity_id
_entity_poly.type
_entity_poly.pdbx_seq_one_letter_code
_entity_poly.pdbx_strand_id
1 'polypeptide(L)'
;MVAMSLNNKQILLRFCYLDNDNIQDDNFPPDVSVSVNGAPVNLPPGISNPNKPGLPAKRPGQPVDITRQCKLCPFLQNVVSIKWFVDPTIPERSYALTIIIANRVGADVLLSRIKERGLSNPELTKGLILDSDNEVATTNLQSSLVCPLGKIRMTMPCKSVRCQHIPCFDALVYLQMNEKKATWVCPVCHKPAYFPDLMIDGFFMSILEKADTNVTEVSLNSDGTWSPVLRIEQPTKSAKPAPEVITISDDDDDC
;
A
#
# COMPACT_ATOMS: atom_id res chain seq x y z
N MET A 1 -24.27 25.15 8.94
CA MET A 1 -25.08 23.99 8.52
C MET A 1 -24.11 22.86 8.15
N VAL A 2 -23.74 22.02 9.12
CA VAL A 2 -22.90 20.83 8.87
C VAL A 2 -23.71 19.63 9.33
N ALA A 3 -24.48 19.06 8.40
CA ALA A 3 -24.99 17.71 8.54
C ALA A 3 -23.84 16.76 8.19
N MET A 4 -23.00 16.41 9.16
CA MET A 4 -22.07 15.28 9.02
C MET A 4 -22.57 14.11 9.85
N SER A 5 -23.36 13.29 9.16
CA SER A 5 -23.59 11.86 9.36
C SER A 5 -23.65 11.35 10.81
N LEU A 6 -24.88 11.24 11.32
CA LEU A 6 -25.19 10.36 12.42
C LEU A 6 -24.79 8.91 12.04
N ASN A 7 -23.83 8.37 12.80
CA ASN A 7 -23.34 6.98 12.85
C ASN A 7 -22.14 6.58 11.95
N ASN A 8 -20.96 7.10 12.30
CA ASN A 8 -19.65 6.56 11.89
C ASN A 8 -19.25 5.23 12.60
N LYS A 9 -20.21 4.59 13.28
CA LYS A 9 -20.03 3.33 14.01
C LYS A 9 -20.39 2.15 13.12
N GLN A 10 -19.57 1.11 13.17
CA GLN A 10 -19.79 -0.16 12.48
C GLN A 10 -19.77 -1.30 13.49
N ILE A 11 -20.60 -2.31 13.26
CA ILE A 11 -20.55 -3.60 13.93
C ILE A 11 -19.76 -4.53 13.01
N LEU A 12 -18.56 -4.90 13.44
CA LEU A 12 -17.62 -5.69 12.65
C LEU A 12 -17.52 -7.10 13.22
N LEU A 13 -17.74 -8.10 12.36
CA LEU A 13 -17.43 -9.50 12.61
C LEU A 13 -16.02 -9.80 12.07
N ARG A 14 -15.16 -10.36 12.92
CA ARG A 14 -13.78 -10.73 12.59
C ARG A 14 -13.56 -12.22 12.83
N PHE A 15 -12.69 -12.81 12.03
CA PHE A 15 -12.27 -14.20 12.12
C PHE A 15 -10.75 -14.24 12.14
N CYS A 16 -10.16 -15.14 12.91
CA CYS A 16 -8.74 -15.43 12.86
C CYS A 16 -8.48 -16.89 13.27
N TYR A 17 -7.23 -17.34 13.18
CA TYR A 17 -6.86 -18.61 13.79
C TYR A 17 -6.96 -18.51 15.32
N LEU A 18 -7.34 -19.62 15.95
CA LEU A 18 -7.29 -19.74 17.41
C LEU A 18 -5.85 -20.04 17.80
N ASP A 19 -5.10 -18.98 18.07
CA ASP A 19 -3.72 -19.00 18.54
C ASP A 19 -3.59 -17.91 19.61
N ASN A 20 -3.07 -18.29 20.79
CA ASN A 20 -2.99 -17.43 21.97
C ASN A 20 -1.64 -16.73 22.12
N ASP A 21 -0.64 -17.09 21.31
CA ASP A 21 0.73 -16.62 21.51
C ASP A 21 0.97 -15.25 20.89
N ASN A 22 0.20 -14.91 19.84
CA ASN A 22 0.45 -13.71 19.03
C ASN A 22 -0.85 -13.02 18.59
N ILE A 23 -0.74 -11.72 18.30
CA ILE A 23 -1.79 -10.97 17.60
C ILE A 23 -2.03 -11.62 16.23
N GLN A 24 -3.29 -11.93 15.94
CA GLN A 24 -3.68 -12.60 14.70
C GLN A 24 -4.23 -11.62 13.68
N ASP A 25 -3.80 -11.76 12.43
CA ASP A 25 -4.45 -11.12 11.28
C ASP A 25 -5.83 -11.74 11.03
N ASP A 26 -6.71 -10.97 10.36
CA ASP A 26 -7.99 -11.53 9.93
C ASP A 26 -7.75 -12.70 8.98
N ASN A 27 -8.44 -13.80 9.22
CA ASN A 27 -8.37 -14.98 8.38
C ASN A 27 -9.68 -15.77 8.45
N PHE A 28 -10.25 -16.03 7.28
CA PHE A 28 -11.50 -16.74 7.17
C PHE A 28 -11.31 -18.26 7.29
N PRO A 29 -12.20 -18.96 7.99
CA PRO A 29 -12.32 -20.41 7.87
C PRO A 29 -12.63 -20.85 6.42
N PRO A 30 -12.31 -22.09 6.03
CA PRO A 30 -12.58 -22.60 4.69
C PRO A 30 -14.10 -22.63 4.43
N ASP A 31 -14.52 -22.21 3.24
CA ASP A 31 -15.93 -22.18 2.81
C ASP A 31 -16.88 -21.52 3.82
N VAL A 32 -16.39 -20.50 4.54
CA VAL A 32 -17.21 -19.81 5.53
C VAL A 32 -18.38 -19.07 4.87
N SER A 33 -19.56 -19.28 5.44
CA SER A 33 -20.81 -18.59 5.17
C SER A 33 -21.35 -17.98 6.45
N VAL A 34 -21.89 -16.77 6.34
CA VAL A 34 -22.39 -15.98 7.46
C VAL A 34 -23.78 -15.47 7.14
N SER A 35 -24.70 -15.58 8.09
CA SER A 35 -25.97 -14.86 8.07
C SER A 35 -26.24 -14.17 9.41
N VAL A 36 -26.93 -13.04 9.34
CA VAL A 36 -27.31 -12.24 10.51
C VAL A 36 -28.81 -12.02 10.46
N ASN A 37 -29.52 -12.44 11.50
CA ASN A 37 -30.98 -12.43 11.57
C ASN A 37 -31.65 -13.15 10.39
N GLY A 38 -31.02 -14.23 9.90
CA GLY A 38 -31.47 -15.00 8.74
C GLY A 38 -31.08 -14.42 7.38
N ALA A 39 -30.62 -13.17 7.31
CA ALA A 39 -30.16 -12.55 6.06
C ALA A 39 -28.68 -12.90 5.78
N PRO A 40 -28.33 -13.34 4.55
CA PRO A 40 -26.94 -13.64 4.21
C PRO A 40 -26.06 -12.38 4.23
N VAL A 41 -24.79 -12.54 4.62
CA VAL A 41 -23.78 -11.49 4.61
C VAL A 41 -22.86 -11.67 3.41
N ASN A 42 -22.60 -10.59 2.68
CA ASN A 42 -21.68 -10.60 1.55
C ASN A 42 -20.24 -10.62 2.06
N LEU A 43 -19.51 -11.68 1.70
CA LEU A 43 -18.11 -11.86 2.02
C LEU A 43 -17.25 -11.57 0.78
N PRO A 44 -15.97 -11.16 0.93
CA PRO A 44 -15.11 -10.90 -0.21
C PRO A 44 -14.96 -12.15 -1.09
N PRO A 45 -14.79 -12.01 -2.41
CA PRO A 45 -14.62 -13.15 -3.29
C PRO A 45 -13.33 -13.93 -2.94
N GLY A 46 -13.36 -15.24 -3.14
CA GLY A 46 -12.16 -16.08 -3.09
C GLY A 46 -11.24 -15.76 -4.27
N ILE A 47 -9.93 -15.80 -4.03
CA ILE A 47 -8.90 -15.57 -5.05
C ILE A 47 -8.19 -16.90 -5.30
N SER A 48 -8.22 -17.38 -6.54
CA SER A 48 -7.44 -18.54 -6.98
C SER A 48 -6.00 -18.12 -7.26
N ASN A 49 -5.04 -19.02 -6.99
CA ASN A 49 -3.63 -18.79 -7.33
C ASN A 49 -3.35 -19.35 -8.74
N PRO A 50 -3.03 -18.50 -9.74
CA PRO A 50 -2.75 -18.96 -11.10
C PRO A 50 -1.54 -19.92 -11.18
N ASN A 51 -0.58 -19.77 -10.27
CA ASN A 51 0.64 -20.59 -10.21
C ASN A 51 0.41 -21.96 -9.53
N LYS A 52 -0.76 -22.17 -8.92
CA LYS A 52 -1.14 -23.44 -8.26
C LYS A 52 -2.58 -23.82 -8.65
N PRO A 53 -2.82 -24.15 -9.93
CA PRO A 53 -4.14 -24.59 -10.38
C PRO A 53 -4.55 -25.85 -9.62
N GLY A 54 -5.79 -25.87 -9.12
CA GLY A 54 -6.35 -26.98 -8.34
C GLY A 54 -6.43 -26.75 -6.83
N LEU A 55 -5.76 -25.73 -6.29
CA LEU A 55 -6.02 -25.32 -4.89
C LEU A 55 -7.33 -24.55 -4.78
N PRO A 56 -8.11 -24.75 -3.68
CA PRO A 56 -9.31 -23.96 -3.42
C PRO A 56 -9.00 -22.46 -3.41
N ALA A 57 -9.93 -21.66 -3.95
CA ALA A 57 -9.79 -20.21 -3.93
C ALA A 57 -9.73 -19.72 -2.47
N LYS A 58 -8.67 -18.99 -2.12
CA LYS A 58 -8.49 -18.45 -0.77
C LYS A 58 -9.12 -17.07 -0.69
N ARG A 59 -10.01 -16.87 0.27
CA ARG A 59 -10.58 -15.56 0.57
C ARG A 59 -9.55 -14.72 1.35
N PRO A 60 -9.24 -13.48 0.92
CA PRO A 60 -8.38 -12.60 1.71
C PRO A 60 -9.09 -12.25 3.01
N GLY A 61 -8.40 -12.40 4.13
CA GLY A 61 -8.96 -12.06 5.44
C GLY A 61 -9.17 -10.56 5.60
N GLN A 62 -10.33 -10.18 6.13
CA GLN A 62 -10.66 -8.79 6.46
C GLN A 62 -11.84 -8.76 7.44
N PRO A 63 -12.04 -7.65 8.17
CA PRO A 63 -13.25 -7.45 8.95
C PRO A 63 -14.50 -7.43 8.05
N VAL A 64 -15.61 -7.98 8.55
CA VAL A 64 -16.90 -8.02 7.85
C VAL A 64 -17.86 -7.06 8.52
N ASP A 65 -18.30 -6.03 7.81
CA ASP A 65 -19.32 -5.11 8.29
C ASP A 65 -20.71 -5.77 8.25
N ILE A 66 -21.27 -6.04 9.42
CA ILE A 66 -22.61 -6.63 9.60
C ILE A 66 -23.65 -5.62 10.08
N THR A 67 -23.29 -4.33 10.13
CA THR A 67 -24.13 -3.26 10.72
C THR A 67 -25.51 -3.21 10.11
N ARG A 68 -25.62 -3.37 8.79
CA ARG A 68 -26.89 -3.25 8.05
C ARG A 68 -27.84 -4.41 8.29
N GLN A 69 -27.33 -5.56 8.72
CA GLN A 69 -28.11 -6.76 8.99
C GLN A 69 -28.52 -6.84 10.47
N CYS A 70 -27.90 -6.03 11.33
CA CYS A 70 -28.24 -5.97 12.75
C CYS A 70 -29.52 -5.18 13.01
N LYS A 71 -30.31 -5.66 13.97
CA LYS A 71 -31.42 -4.93 14.57
C LYS A 71 -30.84 -3.95 15.59
N LEU A 72 -30.95 -2.65 15.32
CA LEU A 72 -30.46 -1.58 16.20
C LEU A 72 -31.52 -1.19 17.23
N CYS A 73 -31.99 -2.16 18.01
CA CYS A 73 -33.00 -1.98 19.05
C CYS A 73 -32.60 -2.79 20.29
N PRO A 74 -32.51 -2.19 21.49
CA PRO A 74 -32.05 -2.88 22.70
C PRO A 74 -32.98 -4.01 23.16
N PHE A 75 -34.23 -4.00 22.70
CA PHE A 75 -35.24 -5.02 23.04
C PHE A 75 -35.26 -6.21 22.08
N LEU A 76 -34.46 -6.16 21.00
CA LEU A 76 -34.42 -7.23 19.99
C LEU A 76 -33.07 -7.92 20.02
N GLN A 77 -33.10 -9.26 20.03
CA GLN A 77 -31.89 -10.06 19.91
C GLN A 77 -31.40 -10.11 18.46
N ASN A 78 -30.09 -9.95 18.30
CA ASN A 78 -29.38 -10.25 17.06
C ASN A 78 -28.86 -11.69 17.12
N VAL A 79 -29.06 -12.44 16.04
CA VAL A 79 -28.55 -13.82 15.89
C VAL A 79 -27.60 -13.86 14.72
N VAL A 80 -26.36 -14.31 14.96
CA VAL A 80 -25.34 -14.50 13.93
C VAL A 80 -25.13 -16.00 13.75
N SER A 81 -25.41 -16.50 12.55
CA SER A 81 -25.24 -17.91 12.19
C SER A 81 -24.06 -18.04 11.25
N ILE A 82 -23.10 -18.91 11.59
CA ILE A 82 -21.85 -19.10 10.85
C ILE A 82 -21.70 -20.59 10.57
N LYS A 83 -21.32 -20.94 9.34
CA LYS A 83 -20.98 -22.31 8.95
C LYS A 83 -19.69 -22.27 8.15
N TRP A 84 -18.80 -23.24 8.35
CA TRP A 84 -17.59 -23.39 7.57
C TRP A 84 -17.27 -24.87 7.39
N PHE A 85 -16.38 -25.17 6.43
CA PHE A 85 -15.87 -26.51 6.19
C PHE A 85 -14.72 -26.84 7.14
N VAL A 86 -14.80 -27.99 7.81
CA VAL A 86 -13.74 -28.52 8.67
C VAL A 86 -12.95 -29.53 7.85
N ASP A 87 -11.68 -29.25 7.62
CA ASP A 87 -10.79 -30.14 6.88
C ASP A 87 -10.43 -31.36 7.76
N PRO A 88 -10.86 -32.58 7.39
CA PRO A 88 -10.58 -33.78 8.18
C PRO A 88 -9.10 -34.15 8.20
N THR A 89 -8.28 -33.61 7.29
CA THR A 89 -6.83 -33.87 7.26
C THR A 89 -6.06 -32.98 8.24
N ILE A 90 -6.67 -31.89 8.74
CA ILE A 90 -6.06 -30.96 9.70
C ILE A 90 -7.06 -30.66 10.83
N PRO A 91 -7.44 -31.68 11.62
CA PRO A 91 -8.54 -31.56 12.59
C PRO A 91 -8.26 -30.57 13.72
N GLU A 92 -6.99 -30.28 14.01
CA GLU A 92 -6.60 -29.35 15.08
C GLU A 92 -6.76 -27.88 14.69
N ARG A 93 -7.00 -27.58 13.40
CA ARG A 93 -7.11 -26.18 12.95
C ARG A 93 -8.38 -25.53 13.47
N SER A 94 -8.21 -24.72 14.50
CA SER A 94 -9.28 -23.99 15.16
C SER A 94 -9.28 -22.51 14.78
N TYR A 95 -10.45 -21.89 14.87
CA TYR A 95 -10.66 -20.48 14.55
C TYR A 95 -11.33 -19.77 15.72
N ALA A 96 -10.99 -18.50 15.90
CA ALA A 96 -11.66 -17.59 16.81
C ALA A 96 -12.51 -16.59 16.02
N LEU A 97 -13.59 -16.13 16.65
CA LEU A 97 -14.46 -15.09 16.10
C LEU A 97 -14.67 -13.99 17.14
N THR A 98 -14.85 -12.76 16.67
CA THR A 98 -15.17 -11.63 17.54
C THR A 98 -16.11 -10.68 16.84
N ILE A 99 -17.07 -10.13 17.57
CA ILE A 99 -17.94 -9.05 17.10
C ILE A 99 -17.59 -7.80 17.92
N ILE A 100 -17.21 -6.73 17.24
CA ILE A 100 -16.80 -5.47 17.88
C ILE A 100 -17.61 -4.31 17.30
N ILE A 101 -17.77 -3.26 18.11
CA ILE A 101 -18.26 -1.96 17.63
C ILE A 101 -17.03 -1.07 17.41
N ALA A 102 -16.84 -0.59 16.18
CA ALA A 102 -15.70 0.22 15.79
C ALA A 102 -16.16 1.56 15.19
N ASN A 103 -15.32 2.59 15.29
CA ASN A 103 -15.51 3.82 14.53
C ASN A 103 -14.69 3.74 13.24
N ARG A 104 -15.32 3.97 12.09
CA ARG A 104 -14.60 4.08 10.82
C ARG A 104 -13.76 5.36 10.83
N VAL A 105 -12.54 5.32 10.31
CA VAL A 105 -11.67 6.50 10.23
C VAL A 105 -11.19 6.69 8.80
N GLY A 106 -11.17 7.94 8.34
CA GLY A 106 -10.70 8.31 7.01
C GLY A 106 -9.18 8.44 6.95
N ALA A 107 -8.63 8.47 5.73
CA ALA A 107 -7.20 8.64 5.49
C ALA A 107 -6.64 9.95 6.08
N ASP A 108 -7.43 11.02 6.14
CA ASP A 108 -7.09 12.31 6.73
C ASP A 108 -6.89 12.25 8.25
N VAL A 109 -7.78 11.52 8.95
CA VAL A 109 -7.66 11.28 10.39
C VAL A 109 -6.43 10.43 10.68
N LEU A 110 -6.19 9.38 9.87
CA LEU A 110 -5.00 8.54 10.00
C LEU A 110 -3.71 9.32 9.72
N LEU A 111 -3.71 10.20 8.71
CA LEU A 111 -2.56 11.07 8.43
C LEU A 111 -2.25 11.98 9.61
N SER A 112 -3.28 12.59 10.20
CA SER A 112 -3.12 13.45 11.38
C SER A 112 -2.49 12.70 12.55
N ARG A 113 -2.95 11.47 12.81
CA ARG A 113 -2.36 10.59 13.83
C ARG A 113 -0.91 10.21 13.56
N ILE A 114 -0.50 10.03 12.30
CA ILE A 114 0.92 9.79 11.99
C ILE A 114 1.74 11.05 12.25
N LYS A 115 1.23 12.23 11.85
CA LYS A 115 1.90 13.51 12.11
C LYS A 115 2.10 13.78 13.60
N GLU A 116 1.12 13.43 14.43
CA GLU A 116 1.20 13.55 15.90
C GLU A 116 2.30 12.68 16.52
N ARG A 117 2.74 11.60 15.85
CA ARG A 117 3.90 10.80 16.30
C ARG A 117 5.24 11.50 16.07
N GLY A 118 5.26 12.58 15.27
CA GLY A 118 6.46 13.31 14.90
C GLY A 118 7.24 12.69 13.73
N LEU A 119 8.34 13.34 13.39
CA LEU A 119 9.28 12.88 12.37
C LEU A 119 10.20 11.81 12.96
N SER A 120 10.59 10.84 12.14
CA SER A 120 11.62 9.89 12.53
C SER A 120 12.98 10.57 12.64
N ASN A 121 13.87 9.98 13.45
CA ASN A 121 15.26 10.40 13.51
C ASN A 121 15.93 10.27 12.11
N PRO A 122 16.49 11.35 11.53
CA PRO A 122 17.20 11.31 10.24
C PRO A 122 18.36 10.30 10.20
N GLU A 123 18.98 10.00 11.35
CA GLU A 123 20.07 9.04 11.46
C GLU A 123 19.68 7.62 11.01
N LEU A 124 18.39 7.26 11.09
CA LEU A 124 17.90 5.98 10.57
C LEU A 124 18.11 5.86 9.06
N THR A 125 17.83 6.92 8.32
CA THR A 125 17.99 6.93 6.86
C THR A 125 19.44 7.13 6.45
N LYS A 126 20.21 7.92 7.21
CA LYS A 126 21.67 8.00 7.02
C LYS A 126 22.37 6.66 7.23
N GLY A 127 21.94 5.88 8.22
CA GLY A 127 22.43 4.51 8.41
C GLY A 127 22.20 3.62 7.19
N LEU A 128 20.99 3.65 6.62
CA LEU A 128 20.70 2.91 5.39
C LEU A 128 21.54 3.37 4.18
N ILE A 129 21.83 4.67 4.08
CA ILE A 129 22.72 5.23 3.04
C ILE A 129 24.14 4.67 3.20
N LEU A 130 24.68 4.69 4.42
CA LEU A 130 26.00 4.14 4.73
C LEU A 130 26.09 2.64 4.45
N ASP A 131 25.08 1.87 4.85
CA ASP A 131 25.04 0.42 4.60
C ASP A 131 25.02 0.11 3.10
N SER A 132 24.29 0.92 2.31
CA SER A 132 24.21 0.76 0.85
C SER A 132 25.55 1.05 0.14
N ASP A 133 26.31 2.05 0.62
CA ASP A 133 27.63 2.40 0.08
C ASP A 133 28.69 1.33 0.39
N ASN A 134 28.58 0.66 1.55
CA ASN A 134 29.47 -0.44 1.93
C ASN A 134 29.23 -1.71 1.08
N GLU A 135 27.99 -1.98 0.66
CA GLU A 135 27.65 -3.16 -0.14
C GLU A 135 27.94 -2.99 -1.64
N VAL A 136 27.95 -1.76 -2.16
CA VAL A 136 28.04 -1.49 -3.60
C VAL A 136 29.12 -0.45 -3.87
N ALA A 137 30.17 -0.79 -4.62
CA ALA A 137 31.23 0.13 -5.06
C ALA A 137 30.77 1.23 -6.05
N THR A 138 29.49 1.61 -6.03
CA THR A 138 28.89 2.62 -6.91
C THR A 138 28.66 3.88 -6.10
N THR A 139 29.50 4.88 -6.35
CA THR A 139 29.58 6.18 -5.65
C THR A 139 28.36 7.09 -5.78
N ASN A 140 27.25 6.65 -6.40
CA ASN A 140 26.11 7.51 -6.72
C ASN A 140 24.78 6.86 -6.34
N LEU A 141 24.43 6.91 -5.06
CA LEU A 141 23.10 6.53 -4.60
C LEU A 141 22.10 7.66 -4.93
N GLN A 142 21.12 7.38 -5.78
CA GLN A 142 20.08 8.35 -6.15
C GLN A 142 18.71 7.95 -5.59
N SER A 143 17.91 8.95 -5.23
CA SER A 143 16.55 8.73 -4.75
C SER A 143 15.56 9.76 -5.31
N SER A 144 14.37 9.29 -5.67
CA SER A 144 13.31 10.15 -6.18
C SER A 144 12.54 10.83 -5.05
N LEU A 145 12.23 12.12 -5.24
CA LEU A 145 11.30 12.89 -4.41
C LEU A 145 9.83 12.74 -4.89
N VAL A 146 9.60 11.95 -5.93
CA VAL A 146 8.28 11.66 -6.49
C VAL A 146 7.74 10.35 -5.89
N CYS A 147 6.50 10.39 -5.43
CA CYS A 147 5.85 9.22 -4.87
C CYS A 147 5.70 8.11 -5.93
N PRO A 148 6.14 6.86 -5.65
CA PRO A 148 6.01 5.75 -6.60
C PRO A 148 4.55 5.37 -6.86
N LEU A 149 3.63 5.66 -5.92
CA LEU A 149 2.20 5.44 -6.06
C LEU A 149 1.49 6.59 -6.77
N GLY A 150 1.66 7.81 -6.26
CA GLY A 150 0.91 8.97 -6.73
C GLY A 150 1.48 9.61 -8.00
N LYS A 151 2.73 9.30 -8.37
CA LYS A 151 3.46 9.93 -9.47
C LYS A 151 3.54 11.46 -9.37
N ILE A 152 3.41 11.98 -8.16
CA ILE A 152 3.50 13.39 -7.79
C ILE A 152 4.59 13.58 -6.74
N ARG A 153 5.16 14.78 -6.65
CA ARG A 153 6.13 15.12 -5.59
C ARG A 153 5.52 14.78 -4.22
N MET A 154 6.28 14.08 -3.39
CA MET A 154 5.83 13.74 -2.03
C MET A 154 5.62 15.00 -1.21
N THR A 155 4.57 14.99 -0.40
CA THR A 155 4.29 16.01 0.61
C THR A 155 4.65 15.51 2.00
N MET A 156 4.37 14.23 2.26
CA MET A 156 4.63 13.56 3.53
C MET A 156 5.40 12.26 3.24
N PRO A 157 6.74 12.30 3.18
CA PRO A 157 7.55 11.13 2.86
C PRO A 157 7.41 10.12 4.00
N CYS A 158 6.96 8.92 3.66
CA CYS A 158 6.60 7.88 4.61
C CYS A 158 7.17 6.55 4.18
N LYS A 159 7.51 5.73 5.18
CA LYS A 159 7.82 4.30 5.02
C LYS A 159 7.47 3.55 6.31
N SER A 160 7.54 2.23 6.28
CA SER A 160 7.43 1.43 7.49
C SER A 160 8.78 1.37 8.20
N VAL A 161 8.79 1.33 9.54
CA VAL A 161 9.99 1.05 10.35
C VAL A 161 10.66 -0.27 9.98
N ARG A 162 9.93 -1.19 9.33
CA ARG A 162 10.42 -2.51 8.88
C ARG A 162 11.04 -2.49 7.48
N CYS A 163 11.01 -1.36 6.79
CA CYS A 163 11.56 -1.22 5.45
C CYS A 163 13.09 -1.07 5.50
N GLN A 164 13.80 -1.91 4.74
CA GLN A 164 15.26 -1.86 4.55
C GLN A 164 15.65 -1.14 3.24
N HIS A 165 14.79 -0.24 2.76
CA HIS A 165 15.04 0.54 1.56
C HIS A 165 15.01 2.03 1.89
N ILE A 166 15.73 2.81 1.12
CA ILE A 166 15.85 4.26 1.28
C ILE A 166 14.63 5.02 0.72
N PRO A 167 14.11 4.70 -0.48
CA PRO A 167 13.01 5.45 -1.09
C PRO A 167 11.76 5.49 -0.21
N CYS A 168 11.10 6.65 -0.15
CA CYS A 168 9.83 6.85 0.54
C CYS A 168 8.64 6.81 -0.42
N PHE A 169 7.43 6.77 0.14
CA PHE A 169 6.18 7.02 -0.57
C PHE A 169 5.36 8.08 0.17
N ASP A 170 4.39 8.72 -0.49
CA ASP A 170 3.57 9.73 0.16
C ASP A 170 2.54 9.09 1.10
N ALA A 171 2.52 9.55 2.35
CA ALA A 171 1.67 9.00 3.41
C ALA A 171 0.18 9.10 3.06
N LEU A 172 -0.29 10.25 2.55
CA LEU A 172 -1.71 10.46 2.29
C LEU A 172 -2.17 9.59 1.14
N VAL A 173 -1.40 9.55 0.05
CA VAL A 173 -1.69 8.68 -1.10
C VAL A 173 -1.75 7.21 -0.66
N TYR A 174 -0.81 6.77 0.17
CA TYR A 174 -0.79 5.41 0.71
C TYR A 174 -2.01 5.09 1.58
N LEU A 175 -2.40 6.00 2.47
CA LEU A 175 -3.57 5.84 3.33
C LEU A 175 -4.87 5.83 2.54
N GLN A 176 -5.02 6.70 1.53
CA GLN A 176 -6.19 6.72 0.64
C GLN A 176 -6.32 5.43 -0.18
N MET A 177 -5.19 4.85 -0.64
CA MET A 177 -5.19 3.55 -1.29
C MET A 177 -5.72 2.46 -0.34
N ASN A 178 -5.23 2.44 0.90
CA ASN A 178 -5.64 1.46 1.91
C ASN A 178 -7.08 1.66 2.42
N GLU A 179 -7.59 2.89 2.41
CA GLU A 179 -9.00 3.17 2.69
C GLU A 179 -9.93 2.53 1.66
N LYS A 180 -9.53 2.52 0.38
CA LYS A 180 -10.29 1.85 -0.70
C LYS A 180 -10.12 0.34 -0.66
N LYS A 181 -8.88 -0.14 -0.48
CA LYS A 181 -8.54 -1.57 -0.40
C LYS A 181 -7.38 -1.75 0.57
N ALA A 182 -7.69 -2.25 1.76
CA ALA A 182 -6.76 -2.41 2.88
C ALA A 182 -5.78 -3.57 2.65
N THR A 183 -4.78 -3.37 1.77
CA THR A 183 -3.73 -4.37 1.51
C THR A 183 -2.57 -4.26 2.49
N TRP A 184 -2.26 -3.06 2.99
CA TRP A 184 -1.16 -2.75 3.90
C TRP A 184 0.20 -3.30 3.42
N VAL A 185 0.45 -3.21 2.12
CA VAL A 185 1.70 -3.63 1.48
C VAL A 185 2.52 -2.41 1.06
N CYS A 186 3.81 -2.39 1.39
CA CYS A 186 4.72 -1.33 0.96
C CYS A 186 4.81 -1.28 -0.58
N PRO A 187 4.63 -0.12 -1.22
CA PRO A 187 4.69 -0.01 -2.67
C PRO A 187 6.09 -0.09 -3.27
N VAL A 188 7.13 -0.04 -2.43
CA VAL A 188 8.54 -0.09 -2.87
C VAL A 188 9.09 -1.52 -2.78
N CYS A 189 8.96 -2.16 -1.62
CA CYS A 189 9.54 -3.49 -1.37
C CYS A 189 8.52 -4.63 -1.28
N HIS A 190 7.23 -4.35 -1.40
CA HIS A 190 6.13 -5.32 -1.32
C HIS A 190 6.05 -6.14 -0.02
N LYS A 191 6.74 -5.70 1.04
CA LYS A 191 6.62 -6.26 2.40
C LYS A 191 5.45 -5.62 3.17
N PRO A 192 4.95 -6.24 4.25
CA PRO A 192 3.92 -5.65 5.11
C PRO A 192 4.32 -4.28 5.67
N ALA A 193 3.39 -3.33 5.63
CA ALA A 193 3.54 -1.96 6.10
C ALA A 193 2.24 -1.49 6.76
N TYR A 194 1.93 -2.07 7.93
CA TYR A 194 0.72 -1.75 8.68
C TYR A 194 0.78 -0.34 9.29
N PHE A 195 -0.38 0.27 9.50
CA PHE A 195 -0.50 1.63 10.06
C PHE A 195 0.34 1.92 11.33
N PRO A 196 0.44 1.00 12.32
CA PRO A 196 1.27 1.24 13.50
C PRO A 196 2.76 1.36 13.18
N ASP A 197 3.23 0.68 12.13
CA ASP A 197 4.63 0.66 11.71
C ASP A 197 5.00 1.84 10.80
N LEU A 198 4.03 2.65 10.35
CA LEU A 198 4.29 3.79 9.47
C LEU A 198 4.91 4.97 10.23
N MET A 199 5.91 5.58 9.62
CA MET A 199 6.63 6.77 10.10
C MET A 199 6.84 7.78 8.98
N ILE A 200 6.81 9.07 9.33
CA ILE A 200 7.26 10.15 8.43
C ILE A 200 8.77 10.23 8.52
N ASP A 201 9.45 10.12 7.38
CA ASP A 201 10.90 10.12 7.30
C ASP A 201 11.44 11.54 7.48
N GLY A 202 12.09 11.80 8.62
CA GLY A 202 12.63 13.13 8.94
C GLY A 202 13.76 13.58 8.01
N PHE A 203 14.53 12.63 7.46
CA PHE A 203 15.59 12.96 6.50
C PHE A 203 14.99 13.48 5.20
N PHE A 204 14.10 12.71 4.56
CA PHE A 204 13.43 13.12 3.32
C PHE A 204 12.52 14.34 3.51
N MET A 205 11.92 14.51 4.69
CA MET A 205 11.14 15.71 4.98
C MET A 205 12.02 16.96 4.91
N SER A 206 13.22 16.91 5.51
CA SER A 206 14.18 18.01 5.43
C SER A 206 14.68 18.30 3.99
N ILE A 207 14.76 17.28 3.14
CA ILE A 207 15.11 17.45 1.72
C ILE A 207 13.96 18.16 1.00
N LEU A 208 12.71 17.71 1.19
CA LEU A 208 11.55 18.29 0.53
C LEU A 208 11.34 19.76 0.87
N GLU A 209 11.69 20.18 2.09
CA GLU A 209 11.65 21.57 2.56
C GLU A 209 12.74 22.46 1.94
N LYS A 210 13.93 21.90 1.68
CA LYS A 210 15.10 22.65 1.22
C LYS A 210 15.30 22.60 -0.30
N ALA A 211 14.87 21.53 -0.96
CA ALA A 211 15.01 21.37 -2.40
C ALA A 211 13.94 22.17 -3.15
N ASP A 212 14.34 22.81 -4.25
CA ASP A 212 13.41 23.50 -5.13
C ASP A 212 12.27 22.58 -5.60
N THR A 213 11.11 23.18 -5.87
CA THR A 213 9.88 22.43 -6.20
C THR A 213 9.98 21.63 -7.50
N ASN A 214 10.89 22.01 -8.42
CA ASN A 214 11.15 21.33 -9.69
C ASN A 214 12.14 20.15 -9.57
N VAL A 215 12.86 20.01 -8.46
CA VAL A 215 13.81 18.90 -8.25
C VAL A 215 13.03 17.62 -8.00
N THR A 216 13.16 16.61 -8.85
CA THR A 216 12.43 15.34 -8.70
C THR A 216 13.29 14.19 -8.18
N GLU A 217 14.60 14.41 -8.09
CA GLU A 217 15.59 13.39 -7.78
C GLU A 217 16.81 14.03 -7.12
N VAL A 218 17.40 13.33 -6.15
CA VAL A 218 18.56 13.78 -5.39
C VAL A 218 19.61 12.69 -5.34
N SER A 219 20.88 13.09 -5.38
CA SER A 219 22.03 12.24 -5.07
C SER A 219 22.25 12.28 -3.56
N LEU A 220 22.43 11.12 -2.95
CA LEU A 220 22.64 10.92 -1.53
C LEU A 220 24.09 10.51 -1.30
N ASN A 221 24.80 11.27 -0.48
CA ASN A 221 26.20 11.02 -0.16
C ASN A 221 26.32 10.24 1.15
N SER A 222 27.41 9.49 1.33
CA SER A 222 27.65 8.66 2.52
C SER A 222 27.81 9.47 3.81
N ASP A 223 28.23 10.74 3.71
CA ASP A 223 28.25 11.68 4.84
C ASP A 223 26.84 12.17 5.26
N GLY A 224 25.78 11.70 4.59
CA GLY A 224 24.40 12.09 4.82
C GLY A 224 24.02 13.44 4.21
N THR A 225 24.89 14.05 3.39
CA THR A 225 24.53 15.20 2.57
C THR A 225 23.83 14.76 1.29
N TRP A 226 23.21 15.71 0.59
CA TRP A 226 22.51 15.45 -0.66
C TRP A 226 22.66 16.63 -1.62
N SER A 227 22.51 16.35 -2.92
CA SER A 227 22.50 17.35 -3.97
C SER A 227 21.41 17.06 -5.01
N PRO A 228 20.80 18.08 -5.65
CA PRO A 228 19.87 17.86 -6.75
C PRO A 228 20.54 17.13 -7.93
N VAL A 229 19.86 16.15 -8.52
CA VAL A 229 20.31 15.56 -9.79
C VAL A 229 19.89 16.48 -10.93
N LEU A 230 20.87 17.14 -11.55
CA LEU A 230 20.64 17.95 -12.75
C LEU A 230 20.52 17.02 -13.95
N ARG A 231 19.32 16.94 -14.54
CA ARG A 231 19.15 16.33 -15.85
C ARG A 231 19.68 17.31 -16.89
N ILE A 232 20.93 17.11 -17.31
CA ILE A 232 21.40 17.74 -18.54
C ILE A 232 20.60 17.09 -19.67
N GLU A 233 19.70 17.84 -20.29
CA GLU A 233 19.09 17.43 -21.54
C GLU A 233 20.23 17.13 -22.52
N GLN A 234 20.46 15.85 -22.81
CA GLN A 234 21.37 15.50 -23.90
C GLN A 234 20.78 16.13 -25.17
N PRO A 235 21.56 16.86 -25.98
CA PRO A 235 21.07 17.37 -27.25
C PRO A 235 20.52 16.18 -28.03
N THR A 236 19.25 16.25 -28.41
CA THR A 236 18.64 15.29 -29.32
C THR A 236 19.59 15.15 -30.50
N LYS A 237 20.22 13.97 -30.64
CA LYS A 237 21.03 13.67 -31.82
C LYS A 237 20.13 13.93 -33.02
N SER A 238 20.47 14.97 -33.77
CA SER A 238 19.82 15.38 -35.01
C SER A 238 19.48 14.14 -35.84
N ALA A 239 18.21 14.03 -36.23
CA ALA A 239 17.76 13.04 -37.18
C ALA A 239 18.71 13.03 -38.39
N LYS A 240 19.22 11.86 -38.75
CA LYS A 240 19.91 11.67 -40.03
C LYS A 240 18.95 12.15 -41.14
N PRO A 241 19.39 12.97 -42.10
CA PRO A 241 18.56 13.29 -43.25
C PRO A 241 18.21 11.98 -43.99
N ALA A 242 16.95 11.87 -44.41
CA ALA A 242 16.46 10.75 -45.20
C ALA A 242 17.29 10.61 -46.50
N PRO A 243 17.51 9.38 -47.01
CA PRO A 243 18.20 9.21 -48.28
C PRO A 243 17.34 9.82 -49.41
N GLU A 244 17.97 10.59 -50.29
CA GLU A 244 17.36 11.04 -51.54
C GLU A 244 16.90 9.83 -52.35
N VAL A 245 15.60 9.75 -52.61
CA VAL A 245 15.04 8.83 -53.60
C VAL A 245 15.36 9.43 -54.97
N ILE A 246 16.35 8.85 -55.65
CA ILE A 246 16.58 9.12 -57.07
C ILE A 246 15.42 8.48 -57.83
N THR A 247 14.47 9.29 -58.29
CA THR A 247 13.50 8.88 -59.30
C THR A 247 14.24 8.76 -60.62
N ILE A 248 14.49 7.53 -61.06
CA ILE A 248 14.82 7.27 -62.46
C ILE A 248 13.51 7.42 -63.23
N SER A 249 13.40 8.51 -63.98
CA SER A 249 12.39 8.71 -65.01
C SER A 249 12.78 7.84 -66.20
N ASP A 250 12.04 6.76 -66.43
CA ASP A 250 12.03 6.04 -67.69
C ASP A 250 10.97 6.71 -68.59
N ASP A 251 11.45 7.58 -69.50
CA ASP A 251 10.79 8.08 -70.71
C ASP A 251 11.98 8.32 -71.69
N ASP A 252 12.07 7.91 -72.96
CA ASP A 252 11.24 7.19 -73.92
C ASP A 252 12.18 6.80 -75.09
N ASP A 253 11.75 5.85 -75.92
CA ASP A 253 12.01 5.67 -77.36
C ASP A 253 13.45 5.66 -77.94
N ASP A 254 13.83 4.58 -78.65
CA ASP A 254 13.66 4.48 -80.12
C ASP A 254 14.30 3.18 -80.70
N CYS A 255 13.62 2.61 -81.71
CA CYS A 255 14.00 1.57 -82.68
C CYS A 255 13.72 0.07 -82.42
#